data_AF-A0A7X8HLI4-F1
#
_entry.id   AF-A0A7X8HLI4-F1
#
_cell.length_a   1.000
_cell.length_b   1.000
_cell.length_c   1.000
_cell.angle_alpha   90.00
_cell.angle_beta   90.00
_cell.angle_gamma   90.00
#
_symmetry.space_group_name_H-M   'P 1'
#
loop_
_entity.id
_entity.type
_entity.pdbx_description
1 polymer ?
#
loop_
_entity_poly.entity_id
_entity_poly.type
_entity_poly.pdbx_seq_one_letter_code
_entity_poly.pdbx_strand_id
1 'polypeptide(L)'
;MNKKEIMNNDKNSLTSGRRMQDSFLNYCRKKEIPVILEMNNSYTSEGYIVGFDQDSIVLDQNGAQQLYFLSSLCCIKPKNAVNYIFNEAYRYKKVLNRYPEYTANYS
;
A
#
# COMPACT_ATOMS: atom_id res chain seq x y z
N MET A 1 -23.63 -25.77 -19.25
CA MET A 1 -22.76 -24.87 -18.44
C MET A 1 -23.64 -24.17 -17.42
N ASN A 2 -23.35 -24.33 -16.13
CA ASN A 2 -24.30 -23.99 -15.05
C ASN A 2 -24.29 -22.48 -14.75
N LYS A 3 -25.46 -21.87 -14.52
CA LYS A 3 -25.58 -20.45 -14.11
C LYS A 3 -24.71 -20.09 -12.89
N LYS A 4 -24.44 -21.06 -12.00
CA LYS A 4 -23.52 -20.92 -10.85
C LYS A 4 -22.04 -20.81 -11.23
N GLU A 5 -21.61 -21.42 -12.34
CA GLU A 5 -20.22 -21.31 -12.84
C GLU A 5 -19.98 -19.96 -13.51
N ILE A 6 -20.99 -19.44 -14.22
CA ILE A 6 -20.92 -18.12 -14.88
C ILE A 6 -20.78 -17.00 -13.83
N MET A 7 -21.49 -17.12 -12.70
CA MET A 7 -21.51 -16.09 -11.64
C MET A 7 -20.24 -16.05 -10.77
N ASN A 8 -19.41 -17.10 -10.79
CA ASN A 8 -18.18 -17.18 -10.00
C ASN A 8 -16.94 -16.63 -10.73
N ASN A 9 -16.97 -16.54 -12.06
CA ASN A 9 -15.83 -16.03 -12.85
C ASN A 9 -15.78 -14.50 -12.94
N ASP A 10 -16.91 -13.79 -12.80
CA ASP A 10 -16.95 -12.32 -12.89
C ASP A 10 -16.45 -11.60 -11.62
N LYS A 11 -16.39 -12.28 -10.47
CA LYS A 11 -15.95 -11.64 -9.20
C LYS A 11 -14.44 -11.48 -9.04
N ASN A 12 -13.64 -12.09 -9.92
CA ASN A 12 -12.18 -11.97 -9.87
C ASN A 12 -11.61 -10.85 -10.78
N SER A 13 -12.44 -10.22 -11.61
CA SER A 13 -11.97 -9.22 -12.59
C SER A 13 -12.01 -7.77 -12.08
N LEU A 14 -12.90 -7.45 -11.12
CA LEU A 14 -13.05 -6.10 -10.54
C LEU A 14 -12.17 -5.84 -9.30
N THR A 15 -11.43 -6.86 -8.82
CA THR A 15 -10.95 -6.90 -7.43
C THR A 15 -9.44 -6.76 -7.25
N SER A 16 -8.61 -6.92 -8.29
CA SER A 16 -7.14 -6.85 -8.11
C SER A 16 -6.64 -5.46 -7.69
N GLY A 17 -7.17 -4.38 -8.28
CA GLY A 17 -6.75 -3.00 -7.97
C GLY A 17 -7.13 -2.57 -6.56
N ARG A 18 -8.40 -2.80 -6.16
CA ARG A 18 -8.87 -2.56 -4.79
C ARG A 18 -8.12 -3.42 -3.77
N ARG A 19 -7.85 -4.69 -4.09
CA ARG A 19 -7.07 -5.58 -3.20
C ARG A 19 -5.67 -5.05 -2.93
N MET A 20 -5.00 -4.43 -3.90
CA MET A 20 -3.69 -3.83 -3.69
C MET A 20 -3.78 -2.62 -2.76
N GLN A 21 -4.71 -1.70 -3.02
CA GLN A 21 -4.95 -0.52 -2.20
C GLN A 21 -5.30 -0.90 -0.76
N ASP A 22 -6.34 -1.73 -0.58
CA ASP A 22 -6.83 -2.15 0.73
C ASP A 22 -5.71 -2.79 1.55
N SER A 23 -4.96 -3.68 0.92
CA SER A 23 -3.88 -4.38 1.61
C SER A 23 -2.71 -3.46 1.96
N PHE A 24 -2.39 -2.48 1.10
CA PHE A 24 -1.37 -1.47 1.37
C PHE A 24 -1.77 -0.57 2.54
N LEU A 25 -2.96 0.03 2.48
CA LEU A 25 -3.49 0.89 3.54
C LEU A 25 -3.63 0.14 4.87
N ASN A 26 -4.13 -1.10 4.82
CA ASN A 26 -4.25 -1.94 6.00
C ASN A 26 -2.89 -2.32 6.59
N TYR A 27 -1.87 -2.53 5.76
CA TYR A 27 -0.51 -2.78 6.25
C TYR A 27 0.03 -1.55 7.00
N CYS A 28 -0.06 -0.36 6.39
CA CYS A 28 0.38 0.89 7.03
C CYS A 28 -0.35 1.15 8.35
N ARG A 29 -1.68 0.97 8.37
CA ARG A 29 -2.52 1.09 9.58
C ARG A 29 -2.11 0.11 10.67
N LYS A 30 -2.05 -1.20 10.37
CA LYS A 30 -1.75 -2.24 11.37
C LYS A 30 -0.32 -2.17 11.92
N LYS A 31 0.61 -1.63 11.14
CA LYS A 31 2.01 -1.46 11.53
C LYS A 31 2.31 -0.07 12.09
N GLU A 32 1.28 0.78 12.23
CA GLU A 32 1.42 2.14 12.72
C GLU A 32 2.56 2.87 11.98
N ILE A 33 2.58 2.71 10.65
CA ILE A 33 3.59 3.35 9.81
C ILE A 33 3.11 4.77 9.51
N PRO A 34 3.88 5.81 9.85
CA PRO A 34 3.52 7.16 9.47
C PRO A 34 3.57 7.29 7.95
N VAL A 35 2.53 7.92 7.40
CA VAL A 35 2.36 8.16 5.96
C VAL A 35 2.30 9.65 5.68
N ILE A 36 2.72 10.03 4.48
CA ILE A 36 2.51 11.34 3.90
C ILE A 36 1.44 11.18 2.82
N LEU A 37 0.33 11.88 2.99
CA LEU A 37 -0.70 12.05 1.98
C LEU A 37 -0.33 13.27 1.12
N GLU A 38 -0.23 13.09 -0.18
CA GLU A 38 -0.02 14.19 -1.12
C GLU A 38 -1.31 14.47 -1.89
N MET A 39 -1.67 15.74 -1.98
CA MET A 39 -2.87 16.22 -2.64
C MET A 39 -2.56 16.74 -4.05
N ASN A 40 -3.57 16.80 -4.91
CA ASN A 40 -3.44 17.28 -6.29
C ASN A 40 -2.91 18.73 -6.40
N ASN A 41 -3.06 19.52 -5.34
CA ASN A 41 -2.62 20.92 -5.24
C ASN A 41 -1.26 21.07 -4.53
N SER A 42 -0.48 20.00 -4.44
CA SER A 42 0.86 19.96 -3.81
C SER A 42 0.87 20.20 -2.30
N TYR A 43 -0.29 20.21 -1.64
CA TYR A 43 -0.35 20.16 -0.18
C TYR A 43 -0.05 18.74 0.30
N THR A 44 0.54 18.65 1.49
CA THR A 44 0.83 17.38 2.13
C THR A 44 0.31 17.37 3.56
N SER A 45 -0.04 16.19 4.03
CA SER A 45 -0.37 15.92 5.43
C SER A 45 0.35 14.66 5.85
N GLU A 46 0.89 14.67 7.07
CA GLU A 46 1.62 13.56 7.63
C GLU A 46 0.92 13.07 8.88
N GLY A 47 0.75 11.76 9.00
CA GLY A 47 0.11 11.16 10.17
C GLY A 47 0.00 9.66 10.08
N TYR A 48 -0.85 9.09 10.93
CA TYR A 48 -1.11 7.66 10.98
C TYR A 48 -2.48 7.34 10.40
N ILE A 49 -2.57 6.32 9.56
CA ILE A 49 -3.87 5.86 9.08
C ILE A 49 -4.60 5.19 10.24
N VAL A 50 -5.78 5.68 10.57
CA VAL A 50 -6.66 5.11 11.61
C VAL A 50 -7.70 4.17 10.99
N GLY A 51 -8.20 4.53 9.81
CA GLY A 51 -9.22 3.80 9.09
C GLY A 51 -9.31 4.27 7.64
N PHE A 52 -9.99 3.48 6.81
CA PHE A 52 -10.27 3.82 5.43
C PHE A 52 -11.48 3.02 4.94
N ASP A 53 -12.12 3.53 3.90
CA ASP A 53 -13.13 2.81 3.13
C ASP A 53 -12.78 2.86 1.64
N GLN A 54 -13.77 2.69 0.77
CA GLN A 54 -13.56 2.67 -0.68
C GLN A 54 -13.02 4.00 -1.21
N ASP A 55 -13.46 5.13 -0.65
CA ASP A 55 -13.30 6.46 -1.26
C ASP A 55 -12.65 7.48 -0.29
N SER A 56 -12.34 7.07 0.94
CA SER A 56 -11.81 7.94 1.99
C SER A 56 -10.79 7.28 2.93
N ILE A 57 -9.98 8.11 3.58
CA ILE A 57 -8.97 7.72 4.58
C ILE A 57 -9.10 8.64 5.79
N VAL A 58 -9.12 8.08 7.00
CA VAL A 58 -9.00 8.82 8.25
C VAL A 58 -7.53 8.81 8.69
N LEU A 59 -6.95 9.99 8.78
CA LEU A 59 -5.58 10.22 9.25
C LEU A 59 -5.62 10.83 10.65
N ASP A 60 -4.85 10.29 11.59
CA ASP A 60 -4.56 10.93 12.85
C ASP A 60 -3.28 11.77 12.71
N GLN A 61 -3.42 13.07 12.93
CA GLN A 61 -2.34 14.05 12.90
C GLN A 61 -2.27 14.74 14.26
N ASN A 62 -1.30 14.32 15.08
CA ASN A 62 -1.06 14.86 16.43
C ASN A 62 -2.30 14.78 17.35
N GLY A 63 -3.01 13.64 17.33
CA GLY A 63 -4.20 13.41 18.15
C GLY A 63 -5.50 14.04 17.60
N ALA A 64 -5.44 14.70 16.44
CA ALA A 64 -6.60 15.17 15.72
C ALA A 64 -6.86 14.29 14.50
N GLN A 65 -8.09 13.79 14.38
CA GLN A 65 -8.51 12.99 13.22
C GLN A 65 -9.00 13.89 12.08
N GLN A 66 -8.57 13.56 10.88
CA GLN A 66 -8.94 14.26 9.65
C GLN A 66 -9.39 13.24 8.61
N LEU A 67 -10.53 13.51 7.97
CA LEU A 67 -11.06 12.68 6.88
C LEU A 67 -10.61 13.25 5.54
N TYR A 68 -9.90 12.44 4.76
CA TYR A 68 -9.44 12.75 3.42
C TYR A 68 -10.22 11.94 2.39
N PHE A 69 -10.63 12.57 1.29
CA PHE A 69 -11.23 11.89 0.15
C PHE A 69 -10.17 11.54 -0.88
N LEU A 70 -10.21 10.32 -1.43
CA LEU A 70 -9.22 9.86 -2.40
C LEU A 70 -9.21 10.68 -3.69
N SER A 71 -10.33 11.32 -4.04
CA SER A 71 -10.43 12.19 -5.23
C SER A 71 -9.51 13.40 -5.18
N SER A 72 -9.08 13.84 -3.99
CA SER A 72 -8.15 14.96 -3.81
C SER A 72 -6.70 14.53 -3.62
N LEU A 73 -6.46 13.22 -3.39
CA LEU A 73 -5.14 12.65 -3.14
C LEU A 73 -4.52 12.14 -4.45
N CYS A 74 -3.23 12.46 -4.65
CA CYS A 74 -2.44 11.93 -5.76
C CYS A 74 -1.47 10.82 -5.33
N CYS A 75 -1.01 10.82 -4.07
CA CYS A 75 -0.03 9.85 -3.57
C CYS A 75 -0.15 9.58 -2.07
N ILE A 76 0.22 8.37 -1.65
CA ILE A 76 0.31 7.94 -0.25
C ILE A 76 1.70 7.33 -0.04
N LYS A 77 2.57 8.02 0.69
CA LYS A 77 3.98 7.65 0.87
C LYS A 77 4.24 7.19 2.30
N PRO A 78 4.62 5.92 2.54
CA PRO A 78 4.99 5.46 3.86
C PRO A 78 6.40 5.94 4.20
N LYS A 79 6.64 6.45 5.41
CA LYS A 79 7.97 6.87 5.85
C LYS A 79 8.95 5.72 6.06
N ASN A 80 8.43 4.51 6.25
CA ASN A 80 9.22 3.30 6.35
C ASN A 80 9.02 2.41 5.12
N ALA A 81 10.08 1.68 4.74
CA ALA A 81 9.99 0.70 3.67
C ALA A 81 8.92 -0.36 3.99
N VAL A 82 7.92 -0.43 3.13
CA VAL A 82 6.83 -1.41 3.24
C VAL A 82 7.28 -2.69 2.51
N ASN A 83 7.51 -3.77 3.26
CA ASN A 83 7.68 -5.10 2.67
C ASN A 83 6.29 -5.69 2.34
N TYR A 84 5.72 -5.23 1.23
CA TYR A 84 4.38 -5.64 0.77
C TYR A 84 4.39 -6.95 -0.04
N ILE A 85 3.21 -7.45 -0.40
CA ILE A 85 2.94 -8.75 -1.06
C ILE A 85 3.76 -8.95 -2.35
N PHE A 86 4.11 -7.88 -3.08
CA PHE A 86 4.93 -7.97 -4.31
C PHE A 86 6.44 -7.83 -4.08
N ASN A 87 6.90 -7.81 -2.83
CA ASN A 87 8.28 -7.43 -2.48
C ASN A 87 9.29 -8.59 -2.51
N GLU A 88 8.98 -9.73 -3.14
CA GLU A 88 9.90 -10.87 -3.23
C GLU A 88 11.25 -10.49 -3.86
N ALA A 89 11.24 -9.66 -4.91
CA ALA A 89 12.46 -9.16 -5.56
C ALA A 89 13.33 -8.28 -4.62
N TYR A 90 12.71 -7.46 -3.77
CA TYR A 90 13.45 -6.65 -2.78
C TYR A 90 13.99 -7.50 -1.62
N ARG A 91 13.28 -8.56 -1.24
CA ARG A 91 13.85 -9.55 -0.30
C ARG A 91 15.10 -10.19 -0.86
N TYR A 92 15.09 -10.57 -2.14
CA TYR A 92 16.25 -11.16 -2.80
C TYR A 92 17.45 -10.20 -2.84
N LYS A 93 17.24 -8.93 -3.19
CA LYS A 93 18.30 -7.91 -3.24
C LYS A 93 18.92 -7.62 -1.87
N LYS A 94 18.12 -7.63 -0.79
CA LYS A 94 18.60 -7.44 0.60
C LYS A 94 19.35 -8.67 1.14
N VAL A 95 19.06 -9.87 0.63
CA VAL A 95 19.82 -11.09 0.95
C VAL A 95 21.16 -11.09 0.22
N LEU A 96 21.19 -10.77 -1.07
CA LEU A 96 22.43 -10.65 -1.85
C LEU A 96 23.38 -9.61 -1.26
N ASN A 97 22.90 -8.43 -0.87
CA ASN A 97 23.74 -7.40 -0.25
C ASN A 97 24.33 -7.81 1.12
N ARG A 98 23.84 -8.88 1.76
CA ARG A 98 24.41 -9.42 3.01
C ARG A 98 25.48 -10.51 2.77
N TYR A 99 25.63 -10.99 1.54
CA TYR A 99 26.67 -11.93 1.11
C TYR A 99 27.45 -11.34 -0.07
N PRO A 100 28.29 -10.31 0.15
CA PRO A 100 29.04 -9.65 -0.92
C PRO A 100 30.03 -10.58 -1.66
N GLU A 101 30.37 -11.75 -1.10
CA GLU A 101 31.38 -12.64 -1.69
C GLU A 101 30.90 -13.45 -2.90
N TYR A 102 29.59 -13.51 -3.18
CA TYR A 102 29.08 -14.26 -4.34
C TYR A 102 29.05 -13.47 -5.65
N THR A 103 29.12 -12.12 -5.59
CA THR A 103 29.01 -11.27 -6.80
C THR A 103 30.32 -11.08 -7.55
N ALA A 104 31.46 -11.47 -6.96
CA ALA A 104 32.78 -11.33 -7.58
C ALA A 104 33.06 -12.37 -8.69
N ASN A 105 32.32 -13.48 -8.74
CA ASN A 105 32.62 -14.61 -9.61
C ASN A 105 31.83 -14.65 -10.93
N TYR A 106 31.16 -13.55 -11.28
CA TYR A 106 30.37 -13.45 -12.53
C TYR A 106 30.64 -12.15 -13.31
N SER A 107 31.82 -11.54 -13.16
CA SER A 107 32.28 -10.47 -14.06
C SER A 107 33.06 -11.04 -15.24
#